data_AF-A0A954X520-F1
#
_entry.id   AF-A0A954X520-F1
#
_cell.length_a   1.000
_cell.length_b   1.000
_cell.length_c   1.000
_cell.angle_alpha   90.00
_cell.angle_beta   90.00
_cell.angle_gamma   90.00
#
_symmetry.space_group_name_H-M   'P 1'
#
loop_
_entity.id
_entity.type
_entity.pdbx_description
1 polymer ?
#
loop_
_entity_poly.entity_id
_entity_poly.type
_entity_poly.pdbx_seq_one_letter_code
_entity_poly.pdbx_strand_id
1 'polypeptide(L)'
;NLFEAAPETHEMFCDQLCTSEYPLSVAALGRTKDIWKERRNNPDNEWFDGGVGCMALSSFCGARLDAESPPPAPQKKRMSLREAYEAKHGRHGRR
;
A
#
# COMPACT_ATOMS: atom_id res chain seq x y z
N ASN A 1 -13.29 -4.68 6.24
CA ASN A 1 -12.74 -5.19 4.96
C ASN A 1 -13.78 -4.91 3.88
N LEU A 2 -13.39 -4.41 2.70
CA LEU A 2 -14.34 -3.95 1.66
C LEU A 2 -15.36 -5.04 1.26
N PHE A 3 -14.95 -6.30 1.37
CA PHE A 3 -15.78 -7.47 1.01
C PHE A 3 -16.51 -8.12 2.20
N GLU A 4 -16.30 -7.64 3.43
CA GLU A 4 -16.89 -8.22 4.64
C GLU A 4 -17.78 -7.23 5.40
N ALA A 5 -17.61 -5.92 5.16
CA ALA A 5 -18.42 -4.90 5.79
C ALA A 5 -19.81 -4.81 5.15
N ALA A 6 -20.77 -4.28 5.92
CA ALA A 6 -22.11 -4.03 5.41
C ALA A 6 -22.06 -3.03 4.24
N PRO A 7 -22.86 -3.21 3.17
CA PRO A 7 -22.78 -2.42 1.95
C PRO A 7 -22.90 -0.90 2.19
N GLU A 8 -23.69 -0.49 3.19
CA GLU A 8 -23.90 0.93 3.50
C GLU A 8 -22.60 1.61 3.96
N THR A 9 -21.65 0.84 4.52
CA THR A 9 -20.36 1.35 5.00
C THR A 9 -19.51 1.95 3.87
N HIS A 10 -19.71 1.47 2.64
CA HIS A 10 -18.90 1.83 1.48
C HIS A 10 -19.68 2.59 0.41
N GLU A 11 -20.94 2.94 0.68
CA GLU A 11 -21.83 3.55 -0.30
C GLU A 11 -21.24 4.85 -0.87
N MET A 12 -20.78 5.76 -0.01
CA MET A 12 -20.15 7.01 -0.44
C MET A 12 -18.88 6.75 -1.28
N PHE A 13 -18.06 5.77 -0.90
CA PHE A 13 -16.84 5.44 -1.64
C PHE A 13 -17.16 4.87 -3.03
N CYS A 14 -18.15 3.99 -3.12
CA CYS A 14 -18.62 3.43 -4.37
C CYS A 14 -19.27 4.47 -5.27
N ASP A 15 -20.06 5.39 -4.70
CA ASP A 15 -20.70 6.47 -5.44
C ASP A 15 -19.64 7.35 -6.12
N GLN A 16 -18.64 7.80 -5.37
CA GLN A 16 -17.51 8.58 -5.91
C GLN A 16 -16.79 7.81 -7.02
N LEU A 17 -16.40 6.55 -6.79
CA LEU A 17 -15.70 5.76 -7.83
C LEU A 17 -16.53 5.50 -9.09
N CYS A 18 -17.84 5.26 -8.96
CA CYS A 18 -18.68 4.85 -10.09
C CYS A 18 -19.25 6.04 -10.87
N THR A 19 -19.42 7.18 -10.21
CA THR A 19 -20.09 8.34 -10.79
C THR A 19 -19.12 9.46 -11.14
N SER A 20 -17.90 9.50 -10.59
CA SER A 20 -16.95 10.59 -10.85
C SER A 20 -16.48 10.67 -12.29
N GLU A 21 -16.00 9.55 -12.78
CA GLU A 21 -15.38 9.48 -14.09
C GLU A 21 -16.03 8.43 -14.98
N TYR A 22 -15.70 8.50 -16.27
CA TYR A 22 -16.04 7.45 -17.22
C TYR A 22 -14.90 7.24 -18.22
N PRO A 23 -14.63 5.98 -18.60
CA PRO A 23 -13.64 5.68 -19.60
C PRO A 23 -14.20 6.00 -21.00
N LEU A 24 -13.40 6.71 -21.78
CA LEU A 24 -13.60 6.92 -23.20
C LEU A 24 -12.47 6.22 -23.95
N SER A 25 -12.80 5.11 -24.62
CA SER A 25 -11.88 4.42 -25.51
C SER A 25 -11.61 5.28 -26.74
N VAL A 26 -10.39 5.78 -26.87
CA VAL A 26 -9.93 6.57 -28.00
C VAL A 26 -8.85 5.80 -28.75
N ALA A 27 -9.07 5.56 -30.03
CA ALA A 27 -8.08 4.97 -30.92
C ALA A 27 -7.39 6.06 -31.75
N ALA A 28 -6.07 6.15 -31.64
CA ALA A 28 -5.24 7.08 -32.41
C ALA A 28 -3.87 6.47 -32.72
N LEU A 29 -3.35 6.73 -33.92
CA LEU A 29 -2.01 6.27 -34.36
C LEU A 29 -1.75 4.77 -34.15
N GLY A 30 -2.75 3.93 -34.42
CA GLY A 30 -2.65 2.47 -34.27
C GLY A 30 -2.64 1.96 -32.83
N ARG A 31 -3.00 2.81 -31.84
CA ARG A 31 -3.15 2.42 -30.43
C ARG A 31 -4.52 2.83 -29.92
N THR A 32 -5.11 1.99 -29.09
CA THR A 32 -6.30 2.31 -28.33
C THR A 32 -5.88 2.62 -26.90
N LYS A 33 -6.37 3.75 -26.37
CA LYS A 33 -6.15 4.15 -24.98
C LYS A 33 -7.50 4.56 -24.40
N ASP A 34 -7.77 4.10 -23.19
CA ASP A 34 -8.88 4.61 -22.40
C ASP A 34 -8.46 5.93 -21.73
N ILE A 35 -9.17 6.99 -22.08
CA ILE A 35 -9.04 8.30 -21.45
C ILE A 35 -10.17 8.42 -20.44
N TRP A 36 -9.82 8.65 -19.18
CA TRP A 36 -10.79 8.91 -18.13
C TRP A 36 -11.16 10.39 -18.15
N LYS A 37 -12.46 10.67 -18.11
CA LYS A 37 -13.01 12.03 -18.05
C LYS A 37 -14.03 12.15 -16.94
N GLU A 38 -14.04 13.31 -16.30
CA GLU A 38 -15.07 13.70 -15.33
C GLU A 38 -16.44 13.84 -16.00
N ARG A 39 -17.49 13.45 -15.26
CA ARG A 39 -18.88 13.62 -15.71
C ARG A 39 -19.34 15.07 -15.53
N ARG A 40 -20.02 15.60 -16.55
CA ARG A 40 -20.49 17.00 -16.62
C ARG A 40 -21.47 17.42 -15.50
N ASN A 41 -22.09 16.47 -14.79
CA ASN A 41 -23.08 16.73 -13.74
C ASN A 41 -22.56 16.54 -12.30
N ASN A 42 -21.23 16.51 -12.13
CA ASN A 42 -20.50 16.35 -10.88
C ASN A 42 -20.63 14.98 -10.24
N PRO A 43 -19.48 14.39 -9.95
CA PRO A 43 -18.92 14.45 -8.60
C PRO A 43 -17.41 14.75 -8.55
N ASP A 44 -17.05 15.62 -7.62
CA ASP A 44 -15.69 15.90 -7.14
C ASP A 44 -14.91 14.58 -6.87
N ASN A 45 -13.86 14.31 -7.64
CA ASN A 45 -12.94 13.18 -7.35
C ASN A 45 -11.85 13.58 -6.32
N GLU A 46 -11.85 14.82 -5.86
CA GLU A 46 -10.82 15.42 -5.00
C GLU A 46 -10.65 14.65 -3.69
N TRP A 47 -11.74 14.11 -3.14
CA TRP A 47 -11.70 13.31 -1.93
C TRP A 47 -10.96 11.99 -2.14
N PHE A 48 -11.26 11.30 -3.22
CA PHE A 48 -10.61 10.03 -3.52
C PHE A 48 -9.15 10.26 -3.96
N ASP A 49 -8.90 11.23 -4.83
CA ASP A 49 -7.54 11.60 -5.25
C ASP A 49 -6.67 12.07 -4.08
N GLY A 50 -7.22 12.89 -3.18
CA GLY A 50 -6.54 13.32 -1.96
C GLY A 50 -6.23 12.15 -1.04
N GLY A 51 -7.17 11.21 -0.90
CA GLY A 51 -6.97 9.97 -0.13
C GLY A 51 -5.89 9.08 -0.73
N VAL A 52 -5.92 8.85 -2.04
CA VAL A 52 -4.90 8.07 -2.78
C VAL A 52 -3.53 8.73 -2.66
N GLY A 53 -3.44 10.06 -2.79
CA GLY A 53 -2.20 10.80 -2.59
C GLY A 53 -1.63 10.63 -1.18
N CYS A 54 -2.48 10.72 -0.15
CA CYS A 54 -2.08 10.44 1.24
C CYS A 54 -1.58 9.01 1.42
N MET A 55 -2.27 8.02 0.82
CA MET A 55 -1.87 6.61 0.89
C MET A 55 -0.53 6.35 0.17
N ALA A 56 -0.33 6.95 -1.00
CA ALA A 56 0.92 6.85 -1.75
C ALA A 56 2.09 7.47 -0.96
N LEU A 57 1.88 8.66 -0.38
CA LEU A 57 2.87 9.31 0.47
C LEU A 57 3.17 8.47 1.73
N SER A 58 2.14 7.91 2.36
CA SER A 58 2.28 7.03 3.53
C SER A 58 3.16 5.82 3.22
N SER A 59 2.97 5.19 2.06
CA SER A 59 3.82 4.10 1.57
C SER A 59 5.26 4.55 1.38
N PHE A 60 5.48 5.70 0.73
CA PHE A 60 6.81 6.25 0.50
C PHE A 60 7.54 6.59 1.81
N CYS A 61 6.82 7.14 2.79
CA CYS A 61 7.34 7.45 4.12
C CYS A 61 7.50 6.23 5.03
N GLY A 62 7.01 5.05 4.62
CA GLY A 62 7.04 3.84 5.44
C GLY A 62 6.08 3.86 6.63
N ALA A 63 5.02 4.68 6.57
CA ALA A 63 3.96 4.67 7.57
C ALA A 63 3.22 3.32 7.53
N ARG A 64 2.83 2.81 8.70
CA ARG A 64 2.17 1.53 8.86
C ARG A 64 1.03 1.65 9.87
N LEU A 65 -0.02 0.86 9.66
CA LEU A 65 -1.07 0.66 10.65
C LEU A 65 -0.54 -0.25 11.76
N ASP A 66 -0.87 0.05 13.02
CA ASP A 66 -0.42 -0.74 14.17
C ASP A 66 -0.87 -2.20 14.09
N ALA A 67 -2.06 -2.43 13.52
CA ALA A 67 -2.61 -3.76 13.27
C ALA A 67 -1.80 -4.60 12.26
N GLU A 68 -0.96 -3.94 11.46
CA GLU A 68 -0.14 -4.54 10.40
C GLU A 68 1.34 -4.61 10.77
N SER A 69 1.67 -4.20 12.00
CA SER A 69 3.03 -4.30 12.50
C SER A 69 3.40 -5.78 12.68
N PRO A 70 4.42 -6.29 11.97
CA PRO A 70 4.89 -7.64 12.24
C PRO A 70 5.30 -7.72 13.71
N PRO A 71 5.18 -8.91 14.34
CA PRO A 71 5.65 -9.08 15.70
C PRO A 71 7.10 -8.56 15.78
N PRO A 72 7.45 -7.82 16.85
CA PRO A 72 8.74 -7.15 16.94
C PRO A 72 9.85 -8.16 16.63
N ALA A 73 10.72 -7.80 15.68
CA ALA A 73 11.82 -8.66 15.28
C ALA A 73 12.57 -9.12 16.54
N PRO A 74 12.93 -10.42 16.65
CA PRO A 74 13.60 -10.92 17.83
C PRO A 74 14.83 -10.07 18.09
N GLN A 75 14.91 -9.45 19.27
CA GLN A 75 16.05 -8.63 19.64
C GLN A 75 17.30 -9.49 19.54
N LYS A 76 18.17 -9.19 18.57
CA LYS A 76 19.46 -9.84 18.45
C LYS A 76 20.21 -9.55 19.74
N LYS A 77 20.47 -10.59 20.53
CA LYS A 77 21.25 -10.49 21.76
C LYS A 77 22.56 -9.79 21.39
N ARG A 78 22.85 -8.65 22.03
CA ARG A 78 24.11 -7.94 21.83
C ARG A 78 25.23 -8.87 22.30
N MET A 79 25.92 -9.45 21.33
CA MET A 79 27.10 -10.27 21.57
C MET A 79 28.33 -9.39 21.34
N SER A 80 29.35 -9.57 22.17
CA SER A 80 30.66 -9.00 21.95
C SER A 80 31.29 -9.61 20.68
N LEU A 81 32.22 -8.87 20.06
CA LEU A 81 32.98 -9.36 18.90
C LEU A 81 33.67 -10.70 19.18
N ARG A 82 34.13 -10.90 20.42
CA ARG A 82 34.78 -12.14 20.86
C ARG A 82 33.80 -13.31 20.87
N GLU A 83 32.62 -13.15 21.45
CA GLU A 83 31.59 -14.19 21.47
C GLU A 83 31.12 -14.55 20.05
N ALA A 84 30.98 -13.55 19.17
CA ALA A 84 30.63 -13.79 17.77
C ALA A 84 31.74 -14.54 17.01
N TYR A 85 33.01 -14.23 17.29
CA TYR A 85 34.16 -14.91 16.71
C TYR A 85 34.27 -16.37 17.20
N GLU A 86 34.11 -16.61 18.50
CA GLU A 86 34.10 -17.95 19.10
C GLU A 86 32.90 -18.78 18.63
N ALA A 87 31.71 -18.21 18.47
CA ALA A 87 30.56 -18.92 17.92
C ALA A 87 30.78 -19.35 16.45
N LYS A 88 31.53 -18.56 15.68
CA LYS A 88 31.83 -18.82 14.26
C LYS A 88 33.01 -19.78 14.06
N HIS A 89 34.05 -19.70 14.90
CA HIS A 89 35.31 -20.43 14.74
C HIS A 89 35.58 -21.50 15.80
N GLY A 90 34.89 -21.46 16.95
CA GLY A 90 35.10 -22.37 18.09
C GLY A 90 34.62 -23.82 17.86
N ARG A 91 34.04 -24.13 16.70
CA ARG A 91 33.61 -25.49 16.33
C ARG A 91 34.73 -26.35 15.71
N HIS A 92 35.94 -25.78 15.51
CA HIS A 92 37.06 -26.43 14.81
C HIS A 92 38.28 -26.75 15.69
N GLY A 93 38.12 -26.81 17.02
CA GLY A 93 39.23 -27.01 17.96
C GLY A 93 38.89 -27.94 19.11
N ARG A 94 38.49 -29.19 18.82
CA ARG A 94 38.59 -30.31 19.77
C ARG A 94 39.02 -31.57 19.02
N ARG A 95 40.33 -31.78 18.96
CA ARG A 95 40.99 -33.07 18.85
C ARG A 95 42.18 -33.05 19.80
#